data_AF-A0A0F2QZD5-F1
#
_entry.id   AF-A0A0F2QZD5-F1
#
_cell.length_a   1.000
_cell.length_b   1.000
_cell.length_c   1.000
_cell.angle_alpha   90.00
_cell.angle_beta   90.00
_cell.angle_gamma   90.00
#
_symmetry.space_group_name_H-M   'P 1'
#
loop_
_entity.id
_entity.type
_entity.pdbx_description
1 polymer ?
#
loop_
_entity_poly.entity_id
_entity_poly.type
_entity_poly.pdbx_seq_one_letter_code
_entity_poly.pdbx_strand_id
1 'polypeptide(L)'
;MFFLIAGTQPKTKTIDSAPRRCPQCGLHQAVRQQVDYYISLFFIPLIRIKQGKPFLYCRHCRQPVGDLPQHPAIQPPSGKKCGACGADVNDHFLYCPHCGNRQ
;
A
#
# COMPACT_ATOMS: atom_id res chain seq x y z
N MET A 1 -21.94 -0.65 -29.16
CA MET A 1 -21.53 -1.44 -27.97
C MET A 1 -21.02 -0.44 -26.94
N PHE A 2 -21.67 -0.32 -25.79
CA PHE A 2 -21.21 0.57 -24.72
C PHE A 2 -20.38 -0.24 -23.73
N PHE A 3 -19.12 0.15 -23.51
CA PHE A 3 -18.27 -0.44 -22.47
C PHE A 3 -18.36 0.44 -21.23
N LEU A 4 -18.77 -0.10 -20.09
CA LEU A 4 -18.72 0.59 -18.80
C LEU A 4 -17.43 0.16 -18.10
N ILE A 5 -16.49 1.09 -17.93
CA ILE A 5 -15.25 0.87 -17.18
C ILE A 5 -15.44 1.45 -15.78
N ALA A 6 -15.56 0.58 -14.78
CA ALA A 6 -15.67 0.94 -13.37
C ALA A 6 -14.39 0.54 -12.62
N GLY A 7 -13.99 1.36 -11.64
CA GLY A 7 -12.80 1.12 -10.81
C GLY A 7 -12.89 1.76 -9.43
N THR A 8 -11.93 1.46 -8.56
CA THR A 8 -11.76 2.14 -7.27
C THR A 8 -10.41 2.85 -7.26
N GLN A 9 -10.38 4.09 -6.77
CA GLN A 9 -9.17 4.91 -6.76
C GLN A 9 -8.90 5.45 -5.35
N PRO A 10 -7.71 5.17 -4.77
CA PRO A 10 -7.29 5.78 -3.51
C PRO A 10 -6.77 7.20 -3.77
N LYS A 11 -7.19 8.16 -2.94
CA LYS A 11 -6.74 9.56 -2.99
C LYS A 11 -6.23 10.00 -1.63
N THR A 12 -4.93 10.29 -1.54
CA THR A 12 -4.30 10.85 -0.34
C THR A 12 -4.54 12.35 -0.29
N LYS A 13 -5.08 12.84 0.83
CA LYS A 13 -5.19 14.27 1.14
C LYS A 13 -4.42 14.56 2.43
N THR A 14 -3.81 15.73 2.51
CA THR A 14 -3.23 16.24 3.75
C THR A 14 -4.34 16.93 4.54
N ILE A 15 -4.73 16.38 5.69
CA ILE A 15 -5.77 16.98 6.55
C ILE A 15 -5.19 18.16 7.31
N ASP A 16 -4.00 17.96 7.86
CA ASP A 16 -3.36 18.93 8.74
C ASP A 16 -1.88 19.02 8.37
N SER A 17 -1.49 20.22 7.94
CA SER A 17 -0.12 20.55 7.54
C SER A 17 0.76 20.97 8.72
N ALA A 18 0.21 21.01 9.94
CA ALA A 18 0.99 21.29 11.15
C ALA A 18 2.12 20.25 11.31
N PRO A 19 3.39 20.66 11.27
CA PRO A 19 4.50 19.73 11.37
C PRO A 19 4.57 19.14 12.78
N ARG A 20 4.49 17.81 12.86
CA ARG A 20 4.66 17.01 14.08
C ARG A 20 6.04 16.37 14.08
N ARG A 21 6.51 16.04 15.27
CA ARG A 21 7.74 15.27 15.47
C ARG A 21 7.53 13.83 15.02
N CYS A 22 8.41 13.32 14.16
CA CYS A 22 8.38 11.93 13.72
C CYS A 22 8.94 11.02 14.84
N PRO A 23 8.25 9.95 15.24
CA PRO A 23 8.78 9.01 16.24
C PRO A 23 9.96 8.17 15.73
N GLN A 24 10.13 8.06 14.41
CA GLN A 24 11.18 7.24 13.80
C GLN A 24 12.50 8.00 13.59
N CYS A 25 12.46 9.29 13.22
CA CYS A 25 13.67 10.09 12.96
C CYS A 25 13.82 11.34 13.85
N GLY A 26 12.83 11.66 14.68
CA GLY A 26 12.88 12.81 15.61
C GLY A 26 12.66 14.19 14.98
N LEU A 27 12.60 14.30 13.65
CA LEU A 27 12.41 15.57 12.94
C LEU A 27 10.94 16.03 12.92
N HIS A 28 10.72 17.36 12.89
CA HIS A 28 9.41 17.99 12.76
C HIS A 28 8.91 18.01 11.30
N GLN A 29 8.88 16.84 10.66
CA GLN A 29 8.52 16.70 9.24
C GLN A 29 7.40 15.65 9.03
N ALA A 30 6.71 15.25 10.10
CA ALA A 30 5.54 14.39 10.01
C ALA A 30 4.26 15.24 9.89
N VAL A 31 3.39 14.92 8.94
CA VAL A 31 2.11 15.61 8.71
C VAL A 31 0.96 14.61 8.73
N ARG A 32 -0.25 15.07 9.09
CA ARG A 32 -1.41 14.17 9.10
C ARG A 32 -2.03 14.09 7.70
N GLN A 33 -2.06 12.88 7.17
CA GLN A 33 -2.65 12.57 5.88
C GLN A 33 -3.75 11.53 6.03
N GLN A 34 -4.62 11.44 5.04
CA GLN A 34 -5.72 10.49 5.00
C GLN A 34 -5.92 10.03 3.56
N VAL A 35 -6.13 8.72 3.39
CA VAL A 35 -6.39 8.11 2.08
C VAL A 35 -7.87 7.77 1.99
N ASP A 36 -8.59 8.49 1.13
CA ASP A 36 -10.01 8.25 0.89
C ASP A 36 -10.22 7.49 -0.41
N TYR A 37 -11.21 6.60 -0.44
CA TYR A 37 -11.50 5.76 -1.61
C TYR A 37 -12.72 6.30 -2.35
N TYR A 38 -12.58 6.45 -3.66
CA TYR A 38 -13.62 6.88 -4.58
C TYR A 38 -13.92 5.76 -5.59
N ILE A 39 -15.19 5.61 -5.96
CA ILE A 39 -15.57 4.86 -7.15
C ILE A 39 -15.40 5.77 -8.36
N SER A 40 -14.68 5.29 -9.36
CA SER A 40 -14.56 5.93 -10.66
C SER A 40 -15.38 5.18 -11.70
N LEU A 41 -16.06 5.94 -12.55
CA LEU A 41 -16.73 5.43 -13.75
C LEU A 41 -16.21 6.26 -14.92
N PHE A 42 -15.71 5.60 -15.98
CA PHE A 42 -15.05 6.28 -17.09
C PHE A 42 -13.94 7.25 -16.63
N PHE A 43 -13.14 6.85 -15.64
CA PHE A 43 -12.05 7.66 -15.05
C PHE A 43 -12.50 8.92 -14.30
N ILE A 44 -13.80 9.20 -14.21
CA ILE A 44 -14.34 10.32 -13.43
C ILE A 44 -14.65 9.79 -12.01
N PRO A 45 -14.03 10.34 -10.94
CA PRO A 45 -14.36 9.94 -9.58
C PRO A 45 -15.73 10.50 -9.18
N LEU A 46 -16.75 9.65 -9.15
CA LEU A 46 -18.14 10.07 -8.95
C LEU A 46 -18.50 10.22 -7.47
N ILE A 47 -18.22 9.18 -6.67
CA ILE A 47 -18.72 9.08 -5.29
C ILE A 47 -17.61 8.53 -4.37
N ARG A 48 -17.44 9.16 -3.21
CA ARG A 48 -16.58 8.65 -2.14
C ARG A 48 -17.28 7.49 -1.42
N ILE A 49 -16.63 6.34 -1.33
CA ILE A 49 -17.19 5.14 -0.67
C ILE A 49 -16.60 4.86 0.71
N LYS A 50 -15.34 5.21 0.95
CA LYS A 50 -14.66 4.92 2.23
C LYS A 50 -13.75 6.07 2.61
N GLN A 51 -13.92 6.54 3.84
CA GLN A 51 -13.00 7.49 4.44
C GLN A 51 -11.87 6.74 5.13
N GLY A 52 -10.63 7.10 4.82
CA GLY A 52 -9.46 6.53 5.51
C GLY A 52 -9.39 7.03 6.95
N LYS A 53 -8.67 6.33 7.82
CA LYS A 53 -8.30 6.91 9.11
C LYS A 53 -7.11 7.87 8.89
N PRO A 54 -7.05 9.03 9.57
CA PRO A 54 -5.88 9.89 9.54
C PRO A 54 -4.65 9.12 10.04
N PHE A 55 -3.54 9.23 9.34
CA PHE A 55 -2.24 8.69 9.73
C PHE A 55 -1.16 9.77 9.64
N LEU A 56 -0.07 9.58 10.36
CA LEU A 56 1.09 10.47 10.29
C LEU A 56 2.02 9.99 9.16
N TYR A 57 2.32 10.87 8.21
CA TYR A 57 3.28 10.61 7.14
C TYR A 57 4.52 11.48 7.34
N CYS A 58 5.71 10.87 7.40
CA CYS A 58 6.96 11.60 7.50
C CYS A 58 7.57 11.82 6.12
N ARG A 59 7.80 13.08 5.74
CA ARG A 59 8.44 13.42 4.44
C ARG A 59 9.90 12.97 4.38
N HIS A 60 10.59 12.96 5.52
CA HIS A 60 11.99 12.52 5.61
C HIS A 60 12.13 11.00 5.49
N CYS A 61 11.40 10.24 6.33
CA CYS A 61 11.43 8.78 6.29
C CYS A 61 10.70 8.20 5.07
N ARG A 62 9.91 9.02 4.36
CA ARG A 62 9.06 8.68 3.21
C ARG A 62 8.08 7.53 3.47
N GLN A 63 7.70 7.36 4.73
CA GLN A 63 6.83 6.27 5.16
C GLN A 63 5.81 6.80 6.18
N PRO A 64 4.66 6.13 6.31
CA PRO A 64 3.72 6.45 7.37
C PRO A 64 4.31 5.92 8.70
N VAL A 65 4.16 6.69 9.78
CA VAL A 65 4.83 6.48 11.07
C VAL A 65 3.83 6.61 12.23
N GLY A 66 4.06 5.90 13.33
CA GLY A 66 3.15 5.88 14.49
C GLY A 66 2.01 4.86 14.33
N ASP A 67 0.83 5.18 14.87
CA ASP A 67 -0.35 4.30 14.81
C ASP A 67 -0.93 4.24 13.39
N LEU A 68 -0.34 3.36 12.58
CA LEU A 68 -0.84 3.04 11.26
C LEU A 68 -2.20 2.36 11.39
N PRO A 69 -3.25 2.81 10.68
CA PRO A 69 -4.37 1.92 10.44
C PRO A 69 -3.81 0.68 9.73
N GLN A 70 -4.00 -0.49 10.32
CA GLN A 70 -3.63 -1.77 9.72
C GLN A 70 -4.38 -1.90 8.39
N HIS A 71 -3.78 -1.43 7.30
CA HIS A 71 -3.97 -2.03 6.00
C HIS A 71 -3.75 -3.52 6.25
N PRO A 72 -4.60 -4.44 5.74
CA PRO A 72 -4.22 -5.84 5.72
C PRO A 72 -2.88 -5.87 4.99
N ALA A 73 -1.81 -6.10 5.75
CA ALA A 73 -0.55 -6.47 5.15
C ALA A 73 -0.95 -7.67 4.30
N ILE A 74 -0.80 -7.56 2.99
CA ILE A 74 -0.77 -8.74 2.13
C ILE A 74 0.46 -9.46 2.65
N GLN A 75 0.25 -10.33 3.65
CA GLN A 75 1.29 -11.20 4.15
C GLN A 75 1.73 -11.96 2.90
N PRO A 76 3.01 -11.81 2.48
CA PRO A 76 3.49 -12.61 1.37
C PRO A 76 3.14 -14.05 1.74
N PRO A 77 2.43 -14.79 0.86
CA PRO A 77 2.10 -16.17 1.12
C PRO A 77 3.38 -16.89 1.53
N SER A 78 3.32 -17.64 2.62
CA SER A 78 4.43 -18.43 3.14
C SER A 78 5.01 -19.26 2.00
N GLY A 79 6.15 -18.81 1.45
CA GLY A 79 6.81 -19.48 0.34
C GLY A 79 7.67 -20.63 0.83
N LYS A 80 7.84 -21.66 -0.01
CA LYS A 80 8.85 -22.69 0.14
C LYS A 80 10.20 -22.20 -0.38
N LYS A 81 11.30 -22.76 0.12
CA LYS A 81 12.63 -22.51 -0.46
C LYS A 81 12.84 -23.37 -1.69
N CYS A 82 13.45 -22.80 -2.73
CA CYS A 82 13.90 -23.56 -3.88
C CYS A 82 14.98 -24.57 -3.49
N GLY A 83 14.77 -25.84 -3.83
CA GLY A 83 15.75 -26.90 -3.58
C GLY A 83 17.06 -26.75 -4.38
N ALA A 84 17.05 -25.98 -5.47
CA ALA A 84 18.23 -25.78 -6.32
C ALA A 84 19.04 -24.53 -5.95
N CYS A 85 18.39 -23.38 -5.73
CA CYS A 85 19.09 -22.11 -5.51
C CYS A 85 18.79 -21.46 -4.15
N GLY A 86 17.92 -22.06 -3.32
CA GLY A 86 17.61 -21.58 -1.97
C GLY A 86 16.72 -20.33 -1.89
N ALA A 87 16.31 -19.75 -3.02
CA ALA A 87 15.43 -18.57 -3.05
C ALA A 87 14.04 -18.87 -2.49
N ASP A 88 13.40 -17.88 -1.86
CA ASP A 88 12.01 -17.99 -1.40
C ASP A 88 11.06 -17.92 -2.60
N VAL A 89 10.27 -18.98 -2.79
CA VAL A 89 9.34 -19.14 -3.91
C VAL A 89 7.97 -19.47 -3.36
N ASN A 90 6.95 -18.73 -3.78
CA ASN A 90 5.57 -19.00 -3.44
C ASN A 90 5.14 -20.38 -3.99
N ASP A 91 4.37 -21.14 -3.20
CA ASP A 91 3.87 -22.48 -3.56
C ASP A 91 3.02 -22.53 -4.84
N HIS A 92 2.48 -21.40 -5.28
CA HIS A 92 1.74 -21.31 -6.54
C HIS A 92 2.63 -21.33 -7.80
N PHE A 93 3.96 -21.24 -7.68
CA PHE A 93 4.86 -21.30 -8.83
C PHE A 93 5.35 -22.72 -9.10
N LEU A 94 5.11 -23.19 -10.33
CA LEU A 94 5.61 -24.48 -10.83
C LEU A 94 7.14 -24.46 -11.06
N TYR A 95 7.70 -23.28 -11.34
CA TYR A 95 9.12 -23.06 -11.62
C TYR A 95 9.65 -21.89 -10.78
N CYS A 96 10.90 -21.98 -10.34
CA CYS A 96 11.58 -20.93 -9.60
C CYS A 96 11.89 -19.73 -10.54
N PRO A 97 11.43 -18.51 -10.25
CA PRO A 97 11.69 -17.33 -11.09
C PRO A 97 13.16 -16.87 -11.06
N HIS A 98 13.96 -17.37 -10.11
CA HIS A 98 15.37 -17.01 -9.99
C HIS A 98 16.30 -17.95 -10.76
N CYS A 99 15.96 -19.23 -10.90
CA CYS A 99 16.85 -20.23 -11.52
C CYS A 99 16.18 -21.15 -12.55
N GLY A 100 14.87 -21.07 -12.72
CA GLY A 100 14.12 -21.88 -13.69
C GLY A 100 13.88 -23.34 -13.29
N ASN A 101 14.35 -23.78 -12.11
CA ASN A 101 14.13 -25.17 -11.68
C ASN A 101 12.67 -25.42 -11.28
N ARG A 102 12.17 -26.64 -11.52
CA ARG A 102 10.81 -27.05 -11.14
C ARG A 102 10.70 -27.25 -9.63
N GLN A 103 9.60 -26.79 -9.04
CA GLN A 103 9.37 -26.72 -7.60
C GLN A 103 8.26 -27.65 -7.11
#